data_AF-Q2W0D1-F1
#
_entry.id   AF-Q2W0D1-F1
#
_cell.length_a   1.000
_cell.length_b   1.000
_cell.length_c   1.000
_cell.angle_alpha   90.00
_cell.angle_beta   90.00
_cell.angle_gamma   90.00
#
_symmetry.space_group_name_H-M   'P 1'
#
loop_
_entity.id
_entity.type
_entity.pdbx_description
1 polymer ?
#
loop_
_entity_poly.entity_id
_entity_poly.type
_entity_poly.pdbx_seq_one_letter_code
_entity_poly.pdbx_strand_id
1 'polypeptide(L)'
;MGGRPPPGPRRRPRLPSLPGRGRRPGSPFHRGLTLNYFRLAGPLVRLLDAEIAHGLTIGLLKAGLVPRQPTFNPEALKVRLWGRDFANPVGLAAGFDKNAEVPDAMLAQGFGFVEIGSVTPRPQPGNPKPRMFRLPEDRAVINRMGFNNQGLEAVAARLAARPRTGIVGANLGKNKDTEDAAADYEKGAARLAPLSDYLVINVSSPNTPGLRALQGRDQLESLVGRTRAALTAAMPSGAPPLLLKIAPDLAWEDLSDIAAVALEGALDGLIVSNTTVARPESLRSANAGQTGGLSGAPLFESSTAMLRRVYELTRGKLPIIGVGGIASGSEAYAKIRAGASLVQVYSAMVYEGPALITRIKHEMVDLLARDGFKSIAEAVGADHRGQGL
;
A
#
# COMPACT_ATOMS: atom_id res chain seq x y z
N MET A 1 78.92 -48.84 26.98
CA MET A 1 78.13 -47.72 26.43
C MET A 1 76.65 -48.09 26.51
N GLY A 2 75.85 -47.29 27.22
CA GLY A 2 74.42 -47.58 27.43
C GLY A 2 73.80 -46.58 28.39
N GLY A 3 73.72 -45.32 27.97
CA GLY A 3 73.07 -44.25 28.74
C GLY A 3 71.56 -44.36 28.68
N ARG A 4 70.90 -44.36 29.84
CA ARG A 4 69.44 -44.21 29.98
C ARG A 4 69.07 -42.72 29.90
N PRO A 5 67.98 -42.34 29.21
CA PRO A 5 67.53 -40.96 29.13
C PRO A 5 66.84 -40.49 30.42
N PRO A 6 66.80 -39.16 30.68
CA PRO A 6 66.24 -38.58 31.90
C PRO A 6 64.70 -38.62 31.94
N PRO A 7 64.09 -38.56 33.14
CA PRO A 7 62.64 -38.67 33.31
C PRO A 7 61.91 -37.40 32.85
N GLY A 8 60.79 -37.59 32.15
CA GLY A 8 59.91 -36.52 31.67
C GLY A 8 59.18 -35.76 32.80
N PRO A 9 58.64 -34.56 32.50
CA PRO A 9 58.09 -33.66 33.50
C PRO A 9 56.78 -34.17 34.11
N ARG A 10 56.66 -33.99 35.44
CA ARG A 10 55.49 -34.36 36.26
C ARG A 10 54.25 -33.54 35.84
N ARG A 11 53.13 -34.23 35.61
CA ARG A 11 51.81 -33.64 35.34
C ARG A 11 51.32 -32.84 36.56
N ARG A 12 50.96 -31.57 36.35
CA ARG A 12 50.21 -30.77 37.34
C ARG A 12 48.73 -31.25 37.40
N PRO A 13 48.09 -31.25 38.57
CA PRO A 13 46.68 -31.61 38.68
C PRO A 13 45.77 -30.57 38.01
N ARG A 14 44.78 -31.03 37.25
CA ARG A 14 43.73 -30.20 36.62
C ARG A 14 42.77 -29.70 37.70
N LEU A 15 42.57 -28.38 37.76
CA LEU A 15 41.46 -27.76 38.48
C LEU A 15 40.11 -28.14 37.81
N PRO A 16 39.00 -28.28 38.55
CA PRO A 16 37.70 -28.58 37.96
C PRO A 16 37.21 -27.42 37.11
N SER A 17 36.73 -27.73 35.90
CA SER A 17 36.08 -26.80 34.99
C SER A 17 34.76 -26.30 35.56
N LEU A 18 34.61 -24.99 35.71
CA LEU A 18 33.32 -24.34 35.99
C LEU A 18 32.34 -24.63 34.83
N PRO A 19 31.06 -24.93 35.12
CA PRO A 19 30.06 -25.16 34.08
C PRO A 19 29.87 -23.91 33.24
N GLY A 20 29.88 -24.09 31.92
CA GLY A 20 29.72 -23.04 30.92
C GLY A 20 28.46 -22.23 31.19
N ARG A 21 28.63 -20.91 31.31
CA ARG A 21 27.52 -19.97 31.31
C ARG A 21 26.74 -20.16 30.01
N GLY A 22 25.55 -20.74 30.13
CA GLY A 22 24.56 -20.74 29.06
C GLY A 22 24.39 -19.32 28.53
N ARG A 23 24.38 -19.18 27.20
CA ARG A 23 23.95 -17.95 26.54
C ARG A 23 22.53 -17.67 27.01
N ARG A 24 22.39 -16.66 27.86
CA ARG A 24 21.09 -16.08 28.18
C ARG A 24 20.48 -15.56 26.87
N PRO A 25 19.17 -15.76 26.64
CA PRO A 25 18.50 -15.11 25.52
C PRO A 25 18.72 -13.59 25.61
N GLY A 26 19.00 -12.99 24.46
CA GLY A 26 19.39 -11.59 24.32
C GLY A 26 18.42 -10.66 25.03
N SER A 27 18.99 -9.65 25.70
CA SER A 27 18.25 -8.61 26.40
C SER A 27 17.24 -7.90 25.47
N PRO A 28 16.05 -7.48 25.95
CA PRO A 28 15.03 -6.85 25.11
C PRO A 28 15.29 -5.35 24.82
N PHE A 29 16.44 -4.81 25.20
CA PHE A 29 16.69 -3.37 25.10
C PHE A 29 17.82 -3.08 24.14
N HIS A 30 17.50 -2.91 22.86
CA HIS A 30 18.15 -1.97 21.91
C HIS A 30 17.15 -1.66 20.77
N ARG A 31 15.92 -1.28 21.13
CA ARG A 31 15.04 -0.56 20.19
C ARG A 31 15.51 0.89 20.21
N GLY A 32 16.25 1.29 19.18
CA GLY A 32 16.67 2.69 19.04
C GLY A 32 15.42 3.58 19.13
N LEU A 33 15.38 4.47 20.12
CA LEU A 33 14.38 5.53 20.21
C LEU A 33 14.59 6.46 19.02
N THR A 34 14.03 6.13 17.87
CA THR A 34 13.81 7.13 16.83
C THR A 34 12.78 8.10 17.40
N LEU A 35 13.20 9.32 17.71
CA LEU A 35 12.29 10.35 18.20
C LEU A 35 11.20 10.53 17.14
N ASN A 36 9.98 10.12 17.47
CA ASN A 36 8.85 10.28 16.55
C ASN A 36 8.43 11.75 16.58
N TYR A 37 9.07 12.58 15.75
CA TYR A 37 8.78 14.01 15.61
C TYR A 37 7.30 14.30 15.34
N PHE A 38 6.58 13.34 14.73
CA PHE A 38 5.14 13.47 14.49
C PHE A 38 4.32 13.43 15.79
N ARG A 39 4.82 12.83 16.88
CA ARG A 39 4.14 12.94 18.19
C ARG A 39 4.12 14.38 18.72
N LEU A 40 5.11 15.20 18.34
CA LEU A 40 5.19 16.62 18.71
C LEU A 40 4.44 17.49 17.69
N ALA A 41 4.67 17.29 16.39
CA ALA A 41 4.07 18.11 15.33
C ALA A 41 2.60 17.73 15.03
N GLY A 42 2.23 16.45 15.16
CA GLY A 42 0.92 15.91 14.79
C GLY A 42 -0.26 16.57 15.50
N PRO A 43 -0.23 16.81 16.82
CA PRO A 43 -1.26 17.61 17.50
C PRO A 43 -1.49 18.98 16.85
N LEU A 44 -0.41 19.70 16.50
CA LEU A 44 -0.50 21.03 15.88
C LEU A 44 -1.04 20.95 14.45
N VAL A 45 -0.57 19.99 13.64
CA VAL A 45 -1.06 19.75 12.27
C VAL A 45 -2.56 19.42 12.26
N ARG A 46 -3.07 18.80 13.34
CA ARG A 46 -4.49 18.45 13.49
C ARG A 46 -5.39 19.64 13.85
N LEU A 47 -4.82 20.77 14.30
CA LEU A 47 -5.57 22.02 14.49
C LEU A 47 -5.92 22.69 13.16
N LEU A 48 -5.17 22.40 12.09
CA LEU A 48 -5.46 22.88 10.74
C LEU A 48 -6.59 22.06 10.10
N ASP A 49 -7.34 22.70 9.20
CA ASP A 49 -8.21 21.99 8.25
C ASP A 49 -7.45 20.82 7.59
N ALA A 50 -8.17 19.73 7.34
CA ALA A 50 -7.55 18.50 6.85
C ALA A 50 -6.84 18.71 5.50
N GLU A 51 -7.44 19.46 4.59
CA GLU A 51 -6.88 19.70 3.26
C GLU A 51 -5.71 20.69 3.32
N ILE A 52 -5.78 21.72 4.17
CA ILE A 52 -4.65 22.64 4.42
C ILE A 52 -3.45 21.88 5.00
N ALA A 53 -3.67 21.05 6.03
CA ALA A 53 -2.63 20.23 6.64
C ALA A 53 -1.95 19.29 5.64
N HIS A 54 -2.74 18.69 4.75
CA HIS A 54 -2.22 17.84 3.69
C HIS A 54 -1.35 18.62 2.70
N GLY A 55 -1.83 19.78 2.22
CA GLY A 55 -1.05 20.66 1.35
C GLY A 55 0.27 21.13 1.98
N LEU A 56 0.24 21.51 3.26
CA LEU A 56 1.45 21.87 4.02
C LEU A 56 2.42 20.68 4.10
N THR A 57 1.92 19.46 4.35
CA THR A 57 2.75 18.25 4.41
C THR A 57 3.45 18.00 3.08
N ILE A 58 2.75 18.11 1.95
CA ILE A 58 3.36 18.01 0.61
C ILE A 58 4.42 19.09 0.43
N GLY A 59 4.14 20.35 0.81
CA GLY A 59 5.11 21.44 0.75
C GLY A 59 6.40 21.17 1.54
N LEU A 60 6.28 20.68 2.77
CA LEU A 60 7.41 20.32 3.62
C LEU A 60 8.22 19.14 3.06
N LEU A 61 7.55 18.14 2.49
CA LEU A 61 8.20 17.01 1.81
C LEU A 61 8.99 17.47 0.59
N LYS A 62 8.42 18.36 -0.24
CA LYS A 62 9.10 18.95 -1.41
C LYS A 62 10.32 19.76 -1.01
N ALA A 63 10.23 20.50 0.09
CA ALA A 63 11.34 21.29 0.63
C ALA A 63 12.42 20.44 1.34
N GLY A 64 12.22 19.12 1.49
CA GLY A 64 13.15 18.25 2.20
C GLY A 64 13.18 18.46 3.72
N LEU A 65 12.15 19.11 4.28
CA LEU A 65 12.06 19.48 5.70
C LEU A 65 11.46 18.37 6.57
N VAL A 66 10.91 17.32 5.97
CA VAL A 66 10.45 16.13 6.69
C VAL A 66 11.62 15.16 6.85
N PRO A 67 12.07 14.84 8.07
CA PRO A 67 13.14 13.88 8.29
C PRO A 67 12.83 12.53 7.66
N ARG A 68 13.84 11.91 7.05
CA ARG A 68 13.74 10.54 6.53
C ARG A 68 13.60 9.56 7.70
N GLN A 69 12.85 8.48 7.50
CA GLN A 69 12.82 7.40 8.48
C GLN A 69 14.04 6.50 8.33
N PRO A 70 14.55 5.89 9.42
CA PRO A 70 15.59 4.87 9.31
C PRO A 70 15.15 3.73 8.39
N THR A 71 16.05 3.33 7.50
CA THR A 71 15.81 2.21 6.59
C THR A 71 15.75 0.91 7.38
N PHE A 72 14.60 0.23 7.33
CA PHE A 72 14.42 -1.12 7.88
C PHE A 72 13.72 -2.00 6.83
N ASN A 73 14.48 -2.76 6.07
CA ASN A 73 13.99 -3.64 5.01
C ASN A 73 14.56 -5.06 5.22
N PRO A 74 13.99 -5.83 6.15
CA PRO A 74 14.47 -7.17 6.46
C PRO A 74 14.21 -8.14 5.29
N GLU A 75 15.11 -9.11 5.09
CA GLU A 75 15.02 -10.08 3.99
C GLU A 75 13.69 -10.82 3.98
N ALA A 76 13.16 -11.18 5.15
CA ALA A 76 11.88 -11.87 5.30
C ALA A 76 10.69 -11.08 4.74
N LEU A 77 10.82 -9.77 4.53
CA LEU A 77 9.76 -8.93 3.97
C LEU A 77 9.96 -8.59 2.49
N LYS A 78 11.05 -9.00 1.83
CA LYS A 78 11.22 -8.75 0.40
C LYS A 78 10.17 -9.49 -0.42
N VAL A 79 9.68 -8.86 -1.47
CA VAL A 79 8.70 -9.43 -2.41
C VAL A 79 9.22 -9.29 -3.83
N ARG A 80 9.27 -10.39 -4.57
CA ARG A 80 9.48 -10.41 -6.03
C ARG A 80 8.12 -10.55 -6.70
N LEU A 81 7.64 -9.53 -7.39
CA LEU A 81 6.33 -9.53 -8.03
C LEU A 81 6.36 -8.72 -9.33
N TRP A 82 5.69 -9.20 -10.38
CA TRP A 82 5.65 -8.56 -11.71
C TRP A 82 7.06 -8.23 -12.26
N GLY A 83 8.04 -9.12 -12.04
CA GLY A 83 9.42 -8.89 -12.44
C GLY A 83 10.15 -7.78 -11.67
N ARG A 84 9.61 -7.31 -10.54
CA ARG A 84 10.14 -6.21 -9.73
C ARG A 84 10.46 -6.68 -8.32
N ASP A 85 11.46 -6.04 -7.72
CA ASP A 85 11.90 -6.29 -6.34
C ASP A 85 11.38 -5.20 -5.41
N PHE A 86 10.38 -5.53 -4.61
CA PHE A 86 9.87 -4.67 -3.55
C PHE A 86 10.70 -4.90 -2.29
N ALA A 87 11.29 -3.83 -1.74
CA ALA A 87 12.12 -3.90 -0.54
C ALA A 87 11.35 -4.35 0.72
N ASN A 88 10.04 -4.12 0.74
CA ASN A 88 9.09 -4.59 1.75
C ASN A 88 7.65 -4.52 1.15
N PRO A 89 6.63 -5.16 1.74
CA PRO A 89 5.30 -5.26 1.14
C PRO A 89 4.40 -4.05 1.43
N VAL A 90 4.88 -3.03 2.16
CA VAL A 90 4.06 -1.93 2.66
C VAL A 90 4.21 -0.72 1.75
N GLY A 91 3.12 -0.33 1.08
CA GLY A 91 3.08 0.80 0.16
C GLY A 91 2.20 1.96 0.62
N LEU A 92 2.38 3.11 -0.02
CA LEU A 92 1.51 4.27 0.14
C LEU A 92 0.34 4.17 -0.85
N ALA A 93 -0.89 4.28 -0.37
CA ALA A 93 -2.07 4.25 -1.23
C ALA A 93 -2.25 5.53 -2.05
N ALA A 94 -2.90 5.42 -3.22
CA ALA A 94 -3.26 6.57 -4.03
C ALA A 94 -4.13 7.58 -3.27
N GLY A 95 -4.02 8.83 -3.71
CA GLY A 95 -4.74 9.98 -3.18
C GLY A 95 -3.93 10.83 -2.22
N PHE A 96 -2.76 10.36 -1.75
CA PHE A 96 -1.82 11.18 -0.97
C PHE A 96 -1.06 12.13 -1.89
N ASP A 97 -0.36 11.60 -2.89
CA ASP A 97 0.36 12.42 -3.86
C ASP A 97 -0.34 12.34 -5.23
N LYS A 98 -1.39 13.15 -5.40
CA LYS A 98 -2.21 13.14 -6.62
C LYS A 98 -1.46 13.64 -7.86
N ASN A 99 -0.39 14.40 -7.65
CA ASN A 99 0.28 15.18 -8.68
C ASN A 99 1.74 14.72 -8.93
N ALA A 100 2.17 13.61 -8.32
CA ALA A 100 3.55 13.11 -8.36
C ALA A 100 4.59 14.16 -7.89
N GLU A 101 4.27 14.91 -6.84
CA GLU A 101 5.13 15.96 -6.30
C GLU A 101 6.23 15.43 -5.38
N VAL A 102 5.99 14.31 -4.69
CA VAL A 102 6.85 13.80 -3.60
C VAL A 102 6.98 12.27 -3.54
N PRO A 103 6.94 11.49 -4.64
CA PRO A 103 6.96 10.04 -4.55
C PRO A 103 8.26 9.51 -3.92
N ASP A 104 9.42 10.03 -4.31
CA ASP A 104 10.72 9.64 -3.74
C ASP A 104 10.88 10.06 -2.27
N ALA A 105 10.32 11.21 -1.89
CA ALA A 105 10.31 11.63 -0.49
C ALA A 105 9.47 10.70 0.39
N MET A 106 8.36 10.18 -0.15
CA MET A 106 7.54 9.17 0.52
C MET A 106 8.21 7.80 0.57
N LEU A 107 8.90 7.37 -0.50
CA LEU A 107 9.74 6.17 -0.46
C LEU A 107 10.80 6.27 0.66
N ALA A 108 11.39 7.45 0.86
CA ALA A 108 12.34 7.72 1.94
C ALA A 108 11.73 7.71 3.36
N GLN A 109 10.41 7.60 3.49
CA GLN A 109 9.73 7.35 4.77
C GLN A 109 9.62 5.85 5.11
N GLY A 110 10.20 4.98 4.28
CA GLY A 110 10.32 3.54 4.55
C GLY A 110 9.31 2.66 3.82
N PHE A 111 8.48 3.22 2.93
CA PHE A 111 7.59 2.48 2.05
C PHE A 111 8.37 1.63 1.05
N GLY A 112 7.89 0.43 0.76
CA GLY A 112 8.43 -0.44 -0.31
C GLY A 112 8.01 0.02 -1.71
N PHE A 113 6.87 0.71 -1.83
CA PHE A 113 6.36 1.30 -3.06
C PHE A 113 5.39 2.45 -2.78
N VAL A 114 5.15 3.31 -3.77
CA VAL A 114 4.22 4.45 -3.65
C VAL A 114 3.26 4.46 -4.83
N GLU A 115 1.98 4.74 -4.60
CA GLU A 115 0.99 4.97 -5.65
C GLU A 115 0.62 6.47 -5.72
N ILE A 116 0.89 7.11 -6.85
CA ILE A 116 0.47 8.49 -7.12
C ILE A 116 -0.94 8.53 -7.71
N GLY A 117 -1.54 9.72 -7.80
CA GLY A 117 -2.85 9.93 -8.42
C GLY A 117 -4.03 9.82 -7.44
N SER A 118 -5.26 9.64 -7.90
CA SER A 118 -5.66 9.43 -9.29
C SER A 118 -5.43 10.65 -10.19
N VAL A 119 -4.89 10.38 -11.37
CA VAL A 119 -4.57 11.36 -12.41
C VAL A 119 -5.64 11.32 -13.49
N THR A 120 -6.09 12.47 -13.97
CA THR A 120 -7.02 12.58 -15.09
C THR A 120 -6.31 13.23 -16.29
N PRO A 121 -6.75 13.00 -17.54
CA PRO A 121 -6.13 13.62 -18.72
C PRO A 121 -6.03 15.14 -18.63
N ARG A 122 -7.14 15.81 -18.36
CA ARG A 122 -7.20 17.26 -18.14
C ARG A 122 -7.06 17.60 -16.65
N PRO A 123 -6.48 18.75 -16.28
CA PRO A 123 -6.54 19.24 -14.91
C PRO A 123 -8.00 19.46 -14.48
N GLN A 124 -8.29 19.23 -13.20
CA GLN A 124 -9.58 19.59 -12.62
C GLN A 124 -9.45 19.97 -11.13
N PRO A 125 -10.26 20.93 -10.64
CA PRO A 125 -10.16 21.43 -9.27
C PRO A 125 -10.70 20.46 -8.21
N GLY A 126 -11.52 19.48 -8.64
CA GLY A 126 -12.30 18.60 -7.77
C GLY A 126 -13.61 19.22 -7.27
N ASN A 127 -14.23 18.60 -6.27
CA ASN A 127 -15.50 19.09 -5.69
C ASN A 127 -15.28 20.33 -4.79
N PRO A 128 -16.32 21.13 -4.51
CA PRO A 128 -16.22 22.28 -3.61
C PRO A 128 -15.72 21.92 -2.20
N LYS A 129 -15.02 22.85 -1.54
CA LYS A 129 -14.56 22.73 -0.15
C LYS A 129 -15.67 23.14 0.84
N PRO A 130 -15.68 22.63 2.09
CA PRO A 130 -14.81 21.58 2.64
C PRO A 130 -15.18 20.19 2.11
N ARG A 131 -14.16 19.35 1.91
CA ARG A 131 -14.28 18.05 1.23
C ARG A 131 -13.41 16.94 1.81
N MET A 132 -12.76 17.18 2.94
CA MET A 132 -12.00 16.18 3.68
C MET A 132 -12.20 16.42 5.18
N PHE A 133 -12.58 15.37 5.89
CA PHE A 133 -13.01 15.44 7.29
C PHE A 133 -12.29 14.36 8.06
N ARG A 134 -11.60 14.73 9.14
CA ARG A 134 -11.04 13.77 10.09
C ARG A 134 -12.15 13.31 11.03
N LEU A 135 -12.12 12.02 11.37
CA LEU A 135 -12.95 11.40 12.41
C LEU A 135 -12.00 10.84 13.47
N PRO A 136 -11.47 11.68 14.40
CA PRO A 136 -10.43 11.26 15.32
C PRO A 136 -10.85 10.13 16.27
N GLU A 137 -12.11 10.16 16.73
CA GLU A 137 -12.70 9.15 17.62
C GLU A 137 -12.71 7.76 16.97
N ASP A 138 -12.83 7.73 15.64
CA ASP A 138 -12.96 6.52 14.84
C ASP A 138 -11.65 6.15 14.11
N ARG A 139 -10.57 6.94 14.29
CA ARG A 139 -9.32 6.83 13.51
C ARG A 139 -9.57 6.74 12.00
N ALA A 140 -10.49 7.57 11.53
CA ALA A 140 -11.05 7.49 10.18
C ALA A 140 -11.00 8.82 9.44
N VAL A 141 -11.24 8.80 8.13
CA VAL A 141 -11.36 10.00 7.30
C VAL A 141 -12.54 9.82 6.37
N ILE A 142 -13.36 10.88 6.21
CA ILE A 142 -14.34 10.97 5.13
C ILE A 142 -13.84 11.99 4.12
N ASN A 143 -13.86 11.66 2.83
CA ASN A 143 -13.51 12.62 1.79
C ASN A 143 -14.44 12.55 0.57
N ARG A 144 -14.62 13.70 -0.06
CA ARG A 144 -15.35 13.89 -1.31
C ARG A 144 -14.55 14.69 -2.33
N MET A 145 -13.27 14.34 -2.50
CA MET A 145 -12.32 15.16 -3.28
C MET A 145 -12.70 15.36 -4.76
N GLY A 146 -13.21 14.33 -5.42
CA GLY A 146 -13.61 14.39 -6.84
C GLY A 146 -12.43 14.52 -7.82
N PHE A 147 -11.36 13.74 -7.63
CA PHE A 147 -10.15 13.74 -8.48
C PHE A 147 -9.54 15.12 -8.74
N ASN A 148 -9.34 15.95 -7.71
CA ASN A 148 -8.56 17.19 -7.83
C ASN A 148 -7.10 16.89 -8.24
N ASN A 149 -6.67 17.29 -9.43
CA ASN A 149 -5.30 17.07 -9.90
C ASN A 149 -4.93 18.05 -11.03
N GLN A 150 -3.64 18.17 -11.30
CA GLN A 150 -3.07 19.11 -12.27
C GLN A 150 -3.00 18.55 -13.71
N GLY A 151 -3.61 17.40 -13.97
CA GLY A 151 -3.67 16.78 -15.28
C GLY A 151 -2.46 15.89 -15.59
N LEU A 152 -2.63 15.13 -16.66
CA LEU A 152 -1.73 14.07 -17.08
C LEU A 152 -0.32 14.58 -17.44
N GLU A 153 -0.23 15.67 -18.19
CA GLU A 153 1.08 16.20 -18.63
C GLU A 153 1.91 16.75 -17.47
N ALA A 154 1.29 17.42 -16.50
CA ALA A 154 1.99 17.92 -15.32
C ALA A 154 2.56 16.77 -14.47
N VAL A 155 1.78 15.69 -14.30
CA VAL A 155 2.23 14.48 -13.60
C VAL A 155 3.35 13.79 -14.38
N ALA A 156 3.20 13.64 -15.69
CA ALA A 156 4.18 12.96 -16.52
C ALA A 156 5.53 13.71 -16.53
N ALA A 157 5.52 15.05 -16.59
CA ALA A 157 6.73 15.85 -16.48
C ALA A 157 7.47 15.63 -15.15
N ARG A 158 6.74 15.53 -14.03
CA ARG A 158 7.35 15.25 -12.72
C ARG A 158 7.88 13.83 -12.59
N LEU A 159 7.14 12.84 -13.09
CA LEU A 159 7.60 11.45 -13.10
C LEU A 159 8.81 11.25 -14.03
N ALA A 160 8.95 12.04 -15.10
CA ALA A 160 10.13 12.02 -15.95
C ALA A 160 11.36 12.65 -15.25
N ALA A 161 11.15 13.70 -14.46
CA ALA A 161 12.23 14.41 -13.76
C ALA A 161 12.65 13.75 -12.43
N ARG A 162 11.92 12.73 -11.95
CA ARG A 162 12.16 12.16 -10.62
C ARG A 162 13.48 11.36 -10.55
N PRO A 163 14.11 11.26 -9.36
CA PRO A 163 15.33 10.45 -9.16
C PRO A 163 15.16 8.92 -9.33
N ARG A 164 13.92 8.41 -9.30
CA ARG A 164 13.57 6.99 -9.45
C ARG A 164 14.21 6.07 -8.39
N THR A 165 14.19 6.46 -7.12
CA THR A 165 14.81 5.68 -6.02
C THR A 165 14.02 4.43 -5.58
N GLY A 166 12.96 4.07 -6.28
CA GLY A 166 12.10 2.95 -5.94
C GLY A 166 10.79 2.93 -6.74
N ILE A 167 9.96 1.94 -6.41
CA ILE A 167 8.76 1.56 -7.17
C ILE A 167 7.65 2.62 -7.00
N VAL A 168 7.17 3.15 -8.12
CA VAL A 168 6.04 4.09 -8.18
C VAL A 168 5.00 3.62 -9.17
N GLY A 169 3.78 3.38 -8.70
CA GLY A 169 2.62 3.15 -9.55
C GLY A 169 1.84 4.43 -9.82
N ALA A 170 1.17 4.50 -10.97
CA ALA A 170 0.30 5.61 -11.32
C ALA A 170 -1.17 5.16 -11.38
N ASN A 171 -1.99 5.78 -10.54
CA ASN A 171 -3.43 5.55 -10.51
C ASN A 171 -4.14 6.48 -11.51
N LEU A 172 -4.90 5.89 -12.43
CA LEU A 172 -5.59 6.56 -13.52
C LEU A 172 -7.07 6.73 -13.19
N GLY A 173 -7.64 7.87 -13.54
CA GLY A 173 -9.08 8.12 -13.47
C GLY A 173 -9.58 8.94 -14.66
N LYS A 174 -10.89 9.05 -14.79
CA LYS A 174 -11.52 9.90 -15.81
C LYS A 174 -11.80 11.31 -15.32
N ASN A 175 -11.80 12.27 -16.24
CA ASN A 175 -12.35 13.59 -15.97
C ASN A 175 -13.87 13.52 -15.71
N LYS A 176 -14.38 14.45 -14.89
CA LYS A 176 -15.79 14.46 -14.46
C LYS A 176 -16.76 14.53 -15.64
N ASP A 177 -16.43 15.39 -16.60
CA ASP A 177 -17.19 15.76 -17.81
C ASP A 177 -16.94 14.84 -19.02
N THR A 178 -16.02 13.87 -18.91
CA THR A 178 -15.80 12.92 -20.00
C THR A 178 -16.96 11.92 -20.11
N GLU A 179 -17.52 11.81 -21.32
CA GLU A 179 -18.54 10.84 -21.72
C GLU A 179 -17.91 9.44 -21.95
N ASP A 180 -16.95 9.32 -22.87
CA ASP A 180 -16.20 8.07 -23.09
C ASP A 180 -15.12 7.89 -22.02
N ALA A 181 -15.50 7.27 -20.90
CA ALA A 181 -14.59 7.02 -19.80
C ALA A 181 -13.31 6.28 -20.24
N ALA A 182 -13.42 5.29 -21.13
CA ALA A 182 -12.28 4.45 -21.53
C ALA A 182 -11.20 5.24 -22.27
N ALA A 183 -11.57 6.25 -23.07
CA ALA A 183 -10.61 7.13 -23.73
C ALA A 183 -9.69 7.88 -22.75
N ASP A 184 -10.17 8.20 -21.54
CA ASP A 184 -9.33 8.85 -20.53
C ASP A 184 -8.29 7.89 -19.93
N TYR A 185 -8.66 6.62 -19.75
CA TYR A 185 -7.72 5.60 -19.27
C TYR A 185 -6.71 5.20 -20.35
N GLU A 186 -7.11 5.12 -21.63
CA GLU A 186 -6.19 4.91 -22.76
C GLU A 186 -5.10 5.99 -22.80
N LYS A 187 -5.50 7.27 -22.73
CA LYS A 187 -4.57 8.41 -22.69
C LYS A 187 -3.63 8.32 -21.50
N GLY A 188 -4.18 8.06 -20.31
CA GLY A 188 -3.41 7.92 -19.08
C GLY A 188 -2.40 6.78 -19.15
N ALA A 189 -2.83 5.60 -19.63
CA ALA A 189 -1.99 4.42 -19.74
C ALA A 189 -0.87 4.64 -20.76
N ALA A 190 -1.20 5.07 -21.98
CA ALA A 190 -0.20 5.32 -23.01
C ALA A 190 0.85 6.34 -22.55
N ARG A 191 0.42 7.41 -21.88
CA ARG A 191 1.31 8.51 -21.49
C ARG A 191 2.19 8.20 -20.28
N LEU A 192 1.69 7.44 -19.31
CA LEU A 192 2.39 7.14 -18.05
C LEU A 192 3.09 5.78 -18.02
N ALA A 193 2.82 4.89 -18.98
CA ALA A 193 3.46 3.60 -19.09
C ALA A 193 5.00 3.64 -19.03
N PRO A 194 5.72 4.49 -19.81
CA PRO A 194 7.18 4.53 -19.75
C PRO A 194 7.73 5.14 -18.45
N LEU A 195 6.87 5.75 -17.64
CA LEU A 195 7.25 6.52 -16.46
C LEU A 195 6.93 5.81 -15.14
N SER A 196 6.10 4.77 -15.18
CA SER A 196 5.53 4.12 -14.00
C SER A 196 5.91 2.65 -13.90
N ASP A 197 6.08 2.16 -12.69
CA ASP A 197 6.38 0.76 -12.44
C ASP A 197 5.13 -0.12 -12.49
N TYR A 198 3.94 0.44 -12.25
CA TYR A 198 2.65 -0.21 -12.50
C TYR A 198 1.58 0.85 -12.76
N LEU A 199 0.48 0.45 -13.39
CA LEU A 199 -0.67 1.30 -13.66
C LEU A 199 -1.91 0.75 -12.96
N VAL A 200 -2.82 1.64 -12.57
CA VAL A 200 -4.08 1.25 -11.91
C VAL A 200 -5.26 1.92 -12.59
N ILE A 201 -6.24 1.11 -13.03
CA ILE A 201 -7.55 1.58 -13.44
C ILE A 201 -8.39 1.80 -12.17
N ASN A 202 -8.78 3.05 -11.88
CA ASN A 202 -9.63 3.36 -10.73
C ASN A 202 -11.09 3.64 -11.13
N VAL A 203 -11.91 2.61 -10.99
CA VAL A 203 -13.37 2.66 -11.19
C VAL A 203 -14.17 2.77 -9.88
N SER A 204 -13.50 3.00 -8.74
CA SER A 204 -14.09 2.77 -7.41
C SER A 204 -14.28 4.01 -6.55
N SER A 205 -13.87 5.19 -7.01
CA SER A 205 -14.12 6.46 -6.30
C SER A 205 -15.63 6.72 -6.13
N PRO A 206 -16.12 6.95 -4.90
CA PRO A 206 -17.52 7.36 -4.68
C PRO A 206 -17.79 8.82 -5.05
N ASN A 207 -16.75 9.57 -5.39
CA ASN A 207 -16.78 11.03 -5.45
C ASN A 207 -16.88 11.58 -6.88
N THR A 208 -16.94 10.69 -7.87
CA THR A 208 -17.11 10.98 -9.29
C THR A 208 -18.41 10.29 -9.74
N PRO A 209 -19.49 11.04 -10.03
CA PRO A 209 -20.76 10.45 -10.45
C PRO A 209 -20.61 9.45 -11.59
N GLY A 210 -21.34 8.33 -11.53
CA GLY A 210 -21.34 7.27 -12.54
C GLY A 210 -20.07 6.42 -12.59
N LEU A 211 -18.98 6.76 -11.90
CA LEU A 211 -17.71 6.04 -12.02
C LEU A 211 -17.82 4.57 -11.60
N ARG A 212 -18.54 4.29 -10.50
CA ARG A 212 -18.71 2.93 -9.96
C ARG A 212 -19.54 2.02 -10.86
N ALA A 213 -20.34 2.59 -11.77
CA ALA A 213 -21.10 1.82 -12.76
C ALA A 213 -20.16 1.18 -13.81
N LEU A 214 -18.92 1.66 -13.95
CA LEU A 214 -17.90 1.03 -14.80
C LEU A 214 -17.40 -0.32 -14.26
N GLN A 215 -17.87 -0.76 -13.09
CA GLN A 215 -17.60 -2.08 -12.53
C GLN A 215 -18.58 -3.16 -13.03
N GLY A 216 -19.63 -2.77 -13.78
CA GLY A 216 -20.47 -3.73 -14.50
C GLY A 216 -19.65 -4.47 -15.55
N ARG A 217 -19.98 -5.75 -15.78
CA ARG A 217 -19.17 -6.69 -16.58
C ARG A 217 -18.78 -6.12 -17.94
N ASP A 218 -19.75 -5.78 -18.78
CA ASP A 218 -19.50 -5.33 -20.16
C ASP A 218 -18.69 -4.03 -20.21
N GLN A 219 -18.99 -3.07 -19.33
CA GLN A 219 -18.25 -1.81 -19.25
C GLN A 219 -16.82 -2.05 -18.80
N LEU A 220 -16.62 -2.97 -17.85
CA LEU A 220 -15.30 -3.29 -17.33
C LEU A 220 -14.46 -4.04 -18.36
N GLU A 221 -15.02 -5.02 -19.06
CA GLU A 221 -14.36 -5.75 -20.15
C GLU A 221 -13.88 -4.78 -21.23
N SER A 222 -14.76 -3.90 -21.70
CA SER A 222 -14.42 -2.86 -22.69
C SER A 222 -13.31 -1.94 -22.19
N LEU A 223 -13.44 -1.43 -20.96
CA LEU A 223 -12.48 -0.52 -20.36
C LEU A 223 -11.09 -1.15 -20.21
N VAL A 224 -11.03 -2.38 -19.67
CA VAL A 224 -9.77 -3.11 -19.46
C VAL A 224 -9.11 -3.42 -20.80
N GLY A 225 -9.87 -3.93 -21.78
CA GLY A 225 -9.37 -4.26 -23.11
C GLY A 225 -8.78 -3.04 -23.82
N ARG A 226 -9.50 -1.93 -23.83
CA ARG A 226 -9.05 -0.65 -24.41
C ARG A 226 -7.79 -0.11 -23.74
N THR A 227 -7.78 -0.09 -22.41
CA THR A 227 -6.62 0.38 -21.63
C THR A 227 -5.39 -0.49 -21.87
N ARG A 228 -5.57 -1.82 -21.91
CA ARG A 228 -4.50 -2.78 -22.21
C ARG A 228 -3.97 -2.60 -23.63
N ALA A 229 -4.83 -2.41 -24.62
CA ALA A 229 -4.42 -2.17 -26.01
C ALA A 229 -3.55 -0.90 -26.14
N ALA A 230 -3.98 0.20 -25.53
CA ALA A 230 -3.22 1.45 -25.50
C ALA A 230 -1.87 1.28 -24.79
N LEU A 231 -1.86 0.54 -23.68
CA LEU A 231 -0.65 0.23 -22.91
C LEU A 231 0.36 -0.60 -23.73
N THR A 232 -0.09 -1.66 -24.39
CA THR A 232 0.76 -2.52 -25.25
C THR A 232 1.29 -1.73 -26.45
N ALA A 233 0.47 -0.88 -27.06
CA ALA A 233 0.90 -0.04 -28.18
C ALA A 233 1.99 0.98 -27.77
N ALA A 234 1.89 1.53 -26.55
CA ALA A 234 2.89 2.46 -26.03
C ALA A 234 4.19 1.78 -25.58
N MET A 235 4.13 0.51 -25.16
CA MET A 235 5.28 -0.25 -24.62
C MET A 235 5.36 -1.66 -25.24
N PRO A 236 5.63 -1.80 -26.55
CA PRO A 236 5.58 -3.09 -27.26
C PRO A 236 6.61 -4.10 -26.77
N SER A 237 7.72 -3.65 -26.17
CA SER A 237 8.79 -4.51 -25.64
C SER A 237 8.58 -4.95 -24.19
N GLY A 238 7.46 -4.57 -23.56
CA GLY A 238 7.17 -4.93 -22.18
C GLY A 238 6.44 -3.81 -21.45
N ALA A 239 5.13 -3.93 -21.33
CA ALA A 239 4.31 -3.00 -20.57
C ALA A 239 4.47 -3.20 -19.05
N PRO A 240 4.35 -2.13 -18.24
CA PRO A 240 4.17 -2.29 -16.80
C PRO A 240 2.87 -3.03 -16.48
N PRO A 241 2.79 -3.71 -15.32
CA PRO A 241 1.57 -4.39 -14.88
C PRO A 241 0.40 -3.40 -14.75
N LEU A 242 -0.78 -3.83 -15.18
CA LEU A 242 -2.03 -3.09 -15.14
C LEU A 242 -2.96 -3.74 -14.12
N LEU A 243 -3.34 -2.94 -13.12
CA LEU A 243 -4.18 -3.37 -12.01
C LEU A 243 -5.55 -2.70 -12.08
N LEU A 244 -6.55 -3.28 -11.42
CA LEU A 244 -7.85 -2.68 -11.19
C LEU A 244 -8.09 -2.42 -9.71
N LYS A 245 -8.54 -1.21 -9.36
CA LYS A 245 -8.92 -0.85 -7.98
C LYS A 245 -10.43 -0.83 -7.82
N ILE A 246 -10.93 -1.67 -6.92
CA ILE A 246 -12.37 -1.94 -6.76
C ILE A 246 -12.94 -1.33 -5.47
N ALA A 247 -14.25 -1.08 -5.47
CA ALA A 247 -14.95 -0.52 -4.31
C ALA A 247 -15.29 -1.62 -3.28
N PRO A 248 -15.28 -1.33 -1.97
CA PRO A 248 -15.76 -2.28 -0.95
C PRO A 248 -17.28 -2.49 -0.97
N ASP A 249 -18.01 -1.66 -1.70
CA ASP A 249 -19.47 -1.56 -1.67
C ASP A 249 -20.09 -2.30 -2.88
N LEU A 250 -19.66 -3.54 -3.12
CA LEU A 250 -20.10 -4.37 -4.25
C LEU A 250 -20.97 -5.54 -3.77
N ALA A 251 -21.96 -5.92 -4.59
CA ALA A 251 -22.65 -7.18 -4.38
C ALA A 251 -21.70 -8.36 -4.66
N TRP A 252 -22.00 -9.53 -4.10
CA TRP A 252 -21.13 -10.71 -4.26
C TRP A 252 -21.11 -11.24 -5.70
N GLU A 253 -22.22 -11.05 -6.42
CA GLU A 253 -22.39 -11.35 -7.83
C GLU A 253 -21.48 -10.45 -8.68
N ASP A 254 -21.52 -9.12 -8.46
CA ASP A 254 -20.64 -8.15 -9.14
C ASP A 254 -19.16 -8.50 -8.91
N LEU A 255 -18.81 -8.93 -7.69
CA LEU A 255 -17.45 -9.30 -7.37
C LEU A 255 -16.97 -10.54 -8.14
N SER A 256 -17.88 -11.47 -8.41
CA SER A 256 -17.60 -12.68 -9.20
C SER A 256 -17.35 -12.33 -10.66
N ASP A 257 -18.17 -11.44 -11.24
CA ASP A 257 -17.95 -10.93 -12.59
C ASP A 257 -16.63 -10.17 -12.71
N ILE A 258 -16.33 -9.27 -11.77
CA ILE A 258 -15.05 -8.54 -11.75
C ILE A 258 -13.86 -9.50 -11.68
N ALA A 259 -13.93 -10.55 -10.87
CA ALA A 259 -12.87 -11.54 -10.77
C ALA A 259 -12.69 -12.31 -12.10
N ALA A 260 -13.78 -12.66 -12.77
CA ALA A 260 -13.74 -13.29 -14.10
C ALA A 260 -13.09 -12.36 -15.13
N VAL A 261 -13.56 -11.11 -15.23
CA VAL A 261 -12.99 -10.11 -16.14
C VAL A 261 -11.52 -9.84 -15.84
N ALA A 262 -11.11 -9.84 -14.58
CA ALA A 262 -9.72 -9.63 -14.21
C ALA A 262 -8.81 -10.79 -14.67
N LEU A 263 -9.29 -12.03 -14.58
CA LEU A 263 -8.57 -13.21 -15.06
C LEU A 263 -8.55 -13.29 -16.61
N GLU A 264 -9.68 -13.00 -17.26
CA GLU A 264 -9.85 -13.09 -18.72
C GLU A 264 -9.19 -11.91 -19.46
N GLY A 265 -9.39 -10.68 -18.97
CA GLY A 265 -8.85 -9.44 -19.52
C GLY A 265 -7.35 -9.24 -19.26
N ALA A 266 -6.68 -10.27 -18.73
CA ALA A 266 -5.27 -10.30 -18.42
C ALA A 266 -4.83 -9.11 -17.54
N LEU A 267 -5.62 -8.74 -16.52
CA LEU A 267 -5.11 -7.84 -15.49
C LEU A 267 -3.97 -8.53 -14.74
N ASP A 268 -2.97 -7.75 -14.32
CA ASP A 268 -1.81 -8.28 -13.60
C ASP A 268 -2.07 -8.35 -12.08
N GLY A 269 -3.09 -7.65 -11.59
CA GLY A 269 -3.47 -7.67 -10.18
C GLY A 269 -4.71 -6.85 -9.85
N LEU A 270 -5.14 -6.95 -8.59
CA LEU A 270 -6.25 -6.18 -8.03
C LEU A 270 -5.81 -5.36 -6.82
N ILE A 271 -6.46 -4.22 -6.61
CA ILE A 271 -6.33 -3.42 -5.38
C ILE A 271 -7.65 -3.45 -4.61
N VAL A 272 -7.63 -4.04 -3.43
CA VAL A 272 -8.82 -4.33 -2.61
C VAL A 272 -8.63 -3.70 -1.22
N SER A 273 -9.21 -2.54 -0.92
CA SER A 273 -10.19 -1.80 -1.73
C SER A 273 -10.07 -0.27 -1.59
N ASN A 274 -10.95 0.45 -2.28
CA ASN A 274 -11.15 1.89 -2.13
C ASN A 274 -11.96 2.22 -0.86
N THR A 275 -12.31 3.48 -0.66
CA THR A 275 -13.17 3.93 0.44
C THR A 275 -14.61 3.42 0.33
N THR A 276 -15.29 3.21 1.46
CA THR A 276 -16.70 2.79 1.53
C THR A 276 -17.66 3.97 1.61
N VAL A 277 -18.86 3.85 1.04
CA VAL A 277 -19.97 4.79 1.30
C VAL A 277 -20.79 4.41 2.52
N ALA A 278 -20.62 3.18 3.04
CA ALA A 278 -21.27 2.74 4.26
C ALA A 278 -20.89 3.63 5.45
N ARG A 279 -21.81 3.73 6.41
CA ARG A 279 -21.63 4.42 7.69
C ARG A 279 -21.99 3.45 8.80
N PRO A 280 -21.02 2.70 9.34
CA PRO A 280 -21.26 1.82 10.47
C PRO A 280 -21.89 2.61 11.63
N GLU A 281 -22.88 2.03 12.30
CA GLU A 281 -23.55 2.66 13.45
C GLU A 281 -22.58 2.90 14.63
N SER A 282 -21.44 2.21 14.63
CA SER A 282 -20.38 2.37 15.62
C SER A 282 -19.55 3.66 15.50
N LEU A 283 -19.74 4.45 14.44
CA LEU A 283 -19.05 5.73 14.25
C LEU A 283 -19.46 6.74 15.33
N ARG A 284 -18.48 7.42 15.92
CA ARG A 284 -18.67 8.34 17.05
C ARG A 284 -18.44 9.80 16.70
N SER A 285 -17.62 10.07 15.69
CA SER A 285 -17.23 11.44 15.36
C SER A 285 -18.41 12.29 14.90
N ALA A 286 -18.43 13.58 15.25
CA ALA A 286 -19.41 14.53 14.75
C ALA A 286 -19.41 14.66 13.21
N ASN A 287 -18.31 14.26 12.56
CA ASN A 287 -18.19 14.24 11.11
C ASN A 287 -18.75 12.96 10.45
N ALA A 288 -19.30 12.00 11.21
CA ALA A 288 -19.79 10.72 10.67
C ALA A 288 -20.86 10.88 9.58
N GLY A 289 -21.70 11.91 9.67
CA GLY A 289 -22.76 12.21 8.69
C GLY A 289 -22.27 12.88 7.39
N GLN A 290 -20.97 13.16 7.24
CA GLN A 290 -20.45 13.79 6.02
C GLN A 290 -20.59 12.88 4.80
N THR A 291 -20.94 13.46 3.64
CA THR A 291 -20.96 12.73 2.37
C THR A 291 -19.54 12.45 1.86
N GLY A 292 -19.40 11.35 1.10
CA GLY A 292 -18.14 10.91 0.51
C GLY A 292 -17.71 9.52 0.95
N GLY A 293 -16.49 9.14 0.62
CA GLY A 293 -15.90 7.86 0.99
C GLY A 293 -15.28 7.88 2.39
N LEU A 294 -15.65 6.92 3.23
CA LEU A 294 -15.07 6.61 4.54
C LEU A 294 -13.85 5.68 4.38
N SER A 295 -12.78 6.01 5.09
CA SER A 295 -11.55 5.23 5.17
C SER A 295 -11.02 5.18 6.60
N GLY A 296 -10.02 4.34 6.86
CA GLY A 296 -9.43 4.17 8.19
C GLY A 296 -9.97 2.95 8.92
N ALA A 297 -9.82 2.90 10.25
CA ALA A 297 -10.09 1.70 11.04
C ALA A 297 -11.46 1.03 10.79
N PRO A 298 -12.59 1.78 10.60
CA PRO A 298 -13.90 1.18 10.34
C PRO A 298 -13.98 0.36 9.03
N LEU A 299 -13.05 0.57 8.10
CA LEU A 299 -12.99 -0.14 6.82
C LEU A 299 -12.18 -1.45 6.91
N PHE A 300 -11.45 -1.70 8.01
CA PHE A 300 -10.50 -2.82 8.07
C PHE A 300 -11.18 -4.17 7.84
N GLU A 301 -12.24 -4.47 8.60
CA GLU A 301 -12.93 -5.77 8.53
C GLU A 301 -13.58 -6.02 7.17
N SER A 302 -14.41 -5.07 6.70
CA SER A 302 -15.12 -5.23 5.42
C SER A 302 -14.17 -5.31 4.22
N SER A 303 -13.11 -4.49 4.18
CA SER A 303 -12.10 -4.59 3.12
C SER A 303 -11.29 -5.88 3.19
N THR A 304 -11.07 -6.46 4.38
CA THR A 304 -10.36 -7.74 4.52
C THR A 304 -11.26 -8.92 4.14
N ALA A 305 -12.54 -8.89 4.49
CA ALA A 305 -13.52 -9.89 4.06
C ALA A 305 -13.66 -9.91 2.53
N MET A 306 -13.77 -8.74 1.91
CA MET A 306 -13.79 -8.62 0.46
C MET A 306 -12.51 -9.18 -0.17
N LEU A 307 -11.34 -8.88 0.41
CA LEU A 307 -10.06 -9.38 -0.07
C LEU A 307 -9.99 -10.91 -0.05
N ARG A 308 -10.43 -11.55 1.04
CA ARG A 308 -10.50 -13.03 1.12
C ARG A 308 -11.36 -13.59 -0.03
N ARG A 309 -12.51 -12.97 -0.28
CA ARG A 309 -13.40 -13.42 -1.34
C ARG A 309 -12.77 -13.27 -2.72
N VAL A 310 -12.10 -12.15 -3.00
CA VAL A 310 -11.39 -11.96 -4.27
C VAL A 310 -10.30 -13.03 -4.44
N TYR A 311 -9.56 -13.33 -3.37
CA TYR A 311 -8.54 -14.38 -3.41
C TYR A 311 -9.13 -15.76 -3.72
N GLU A 312 -10.27 -16.11 -3.11
CA GLU A 312 -11.01 -17.36 -3.40
C GLU A 312 -11.49 -17.42 -4.84
N LEU A 313 -12.17 -16.36 -5.31
CA LEU A 313 -12.70 -16.28 -6.67
C LEU A 313 -11.61 -16.38 -7.73
N THR A 314 -10.45 -15.79 -7.46
CA THR A 314 -9.27 -15.85 -8.35
C THR A 314 -8.39 -17.08 -8.12
N ARG A 315 -8.71 -17.92 -7.11
CA ARG A 315 -7.93 -19.10 -6.69
C ARG A 315 -6.45 -18.78 -6.48
N GLY A 316 -6.17 -17.60 -5.92
CA GLY A 316 -4.82 -17.10 -5.70
C GLY A 316 -3.97 -16.88 -6.96
N LYS A 317 -4.54 -16.98 -8.17
CA LYS A 317 -3.81 -16.78 -9.44
C LYS A 317 -3.48 -15.33 -9.72
N LEU A 318 -4.24 -14.41 -9.13
CA LEU A 318 -4.11 -12.98 -9.36
C LEU A 318 -3.52 -12.30 -8.11
N PRO A 319 -2.34 -11.66 -8.20
CA PRO A 319 -1.78 -10.90 -7.09
C PRO A 319 -2.72 -9.78 -6.62
N ILE A 320 -2.84 -9.62 -5.30
CA ILE A 320 -3.71 -8.62 -4.68
C ILE A 320 -2.89 -7.64 -3.83
N ILE A 321 -3.16 -6.34 -4.01
CA ILE A 321 -2.75 -5.29 -3.08
C ILE A 321 -3.89 -5.03 -2.09
N GLY A 322 -3.68 -5.36 -0.82
CA GLY A 322 -4.66 -5.18 0.25
C GLY A 322 -4.64 -3.77 0.86
N VAL A 323 -5.77 -3.10 0.90
CA VAL A 323 -5.91 -1.70 1.34
C VAL A 323 -7.18 -1.54 2.16
N GLY A 324 -7.13 -0.67 3.16
CA GLY A 324 -8.28 -0.34 4.02
C GLY A 324 -8.02 -0.64 5.48
N GLY A 325 -8.03 0.40 6.31
CA GLY A 325 -7.98 0.29 7.77
C GLY A 325 -6.69 -0.25 8.41
N ILE A 326 -5.58 -0.36 7.67
CA ILE A 326 -4.30 -0.82 8.21
C ILE A 326 -3.64 0.27 9.05
N ALA A 327 -3.43 0.00 10.34
CA ALA A 327 -2.72 0.85 11.31
C ALA A 327 -1.65 0.08 12.14
N SER A 328 -1.49 -1.22 11.91
CA SER A 328 -0.55 -2.09 12.64
C SER A 328 0.02 -3.20 11.75
N GLY A 329 1.12 -3.81 12.18
CA GLY A 329 1.69 -4.99 11.54
C GLY A 329 0.77 -6.19 11.60
N SER A 330 -0.03 -6.34 12.65
CA SER A 330 -1.07 -7.38 12.74
C SER A 330 -2.14 -7.21 11.66
N GLU A 331 -2.60 -5.98 11.41
CA GLU A 331 -3.60 -5.71 10.36
C GLU A 331 -3.02 -5.87 8.96
N ALA A 332 -1.79 -5.42 8.73
CA ALA A 332 -1.07 -5.67 7.48
C ALA A 332 -0.89 -7.17 7.22
N TYR A 333 -0.43 -7.89 8.24
CA TYR A 333 -0.20 -9.33 8.17
C TYR A 333 -1.50 -10.13 8.00
N ALA A 334 -2.59 -9.71 8.64
CA ALA A 334 -3.91 -10.31 8.43
C ALA A 334 -4.38 -10.20 6.97
N LYS A 335 -4.15 -9.05 6.32
CA LYS A 335 -4.45 -8.92 4.88
C LYS A 335 -3.57 -9.80 4.01
N ILE A 336 -2.28 -9.96 4.35
CA ILE A 336 -1.38 -10.90 3.65
C ILE A 336 -1.89 -12.34 3.77
N ARG A 337 -2.19 -12.79 5.00
CA ARG A 337 -2.75 -14.12 5.26
C ARG A 337 -4.09 -14.36 4.58
N ALA A 338 -4.90 -13.32 4.45
CA ALA A 338 -6.17 -13.33 3.72
C ALA A 338 -6.01 -13.42 2.19
N GLY A 339 -4.81 -13.20 1.63
CA GLY A 339 -4.54 -13.34 0.20
C GLY A 339 -3.73 -12.22 -0.45
N ALA A 340 -3.40 -11.14 0.27
CA ALA A 340 -2.66 -10.03 -0.30
C ALA A 340 -1.18 -10.39 -0.51
N SER A 341 -0.60 -9.99 -1.63
CA SER A 341 0.85 -10.07 -1.87
C SER A 341 1.56 -8.81 -1.38
N LEU A 342 0.87 -7.67 -1.43
CA LEU A 342 1.33 -6.35 -0.97
C LEU A 342 0.19 -5.68 -0.20
N VAL A 343 0.49 -4.65 0.60
CA VAL A 343 -0.52 -3.85 1.29
C VAL A 343 -0.29 -2.35 1.10
N GLN A 344 -1.34 -1.53 1.21
CA GLN A 344 -1.20 -0.08 1.24
C GLN A 344 -1.81 0.57 2.49
N VAL A 345 -1.14 1.63 2.95
CA VAL A 345 -1.53 2.44 4.11
C VAL A 345 -1.82 3.87 3.66
N TYR A 346 -2.83 4.50 4.29
CA TYR A 346 -3.07 5.94 4.16
C TYR A 346 -3.58 6.52 5.48
N SER A 347 -4.84 6.27 5.85
CA SER A 347 -5.51 7.04 6.91
C SER A 347 -4.78 6.98 8.26
N ALA A 348 -4.17 5.86 8.61
CA ALA A 348 -3.41 5.73 9.85
C ALA A 348 -2.22 6.71 9.92
N MET A 349 -1.58 7.07 8.80
CA MET A 349 -0.52 8.07 8.79
C MET A 349 -0.99 9.45 9.23
N VAL A 350 -2.26 9.80 8.99
CA VAL A 350 -2.85 11.08 9.43
C VAL A 350 -2.81 11.18 10.96
N TYR A 351 -2.87 10.04 11.66
CA TYR A 351 -2.93 9.97 13.11
C TYR A 351 -1.58 9.61 13.76
N GLU A 352 -0.77 8.81 13.07
CA GLU A 352 0.42 8.18 13.64
C GLU A 352 1.75 8.67 13.03
N GLY A 353 1.68 9.32 11.87
CA GLY A 353 2.84 9.83 11.14
C GLY A 353 3.66 8.74 10.44
N PRO A 354 4.78 9.13 9.82
CA PRO A 354 5.59 8.24 8.97
C PRO A 354 6.28 7.09 9.74
N ALA A 355 6.57 7.25 11.04
CA ALA A 355 7.18 6.21 11.85
C ALA A 355 6.32 4.93 11.96
N LEU A 356 5.02 5.04 11.65
CA LEU A 356 4.09 3.92 11.50
C LEU A 356 4.65 2.82 10.58
N ILE A 357 5.28 3.20 9.47
CA ILE A 357 5.69 2.23 8.45
C ILE A 357 6.82 1.32 8.95
N THR A 358 7.79 1.89 9.66
CA THR A 358 8.84 1.10 10.32
C THR A 358 8.26 0.18 11.38
N ARG A 359 7.30 0.67 12.18
CA ARG A 359 6.63 -0.15 13.20
C ARG A 359 5.89 -1.35 12.59
N ILE A 360 5.09 -1.12 11.55
CA ILE A 360 4.37 -2.18 10.82
C ILE A 360 5.35 -3.27 10.39
N LYS A 361 6.49 -2.90 9.80
CA LYS A 361 7.49 -3.86 9.32
C LYS A 361 8.11 -4.69 10.45
N HIS A 362 8.44 -4.08 11.58
CA HIS A 362 8.95 -4.82 12.74
C HIS A 362 7.92 -5.85 13.24
N GLU A 363 6.68 -5.41 13.44
CA GLU A 363 5.59 -6.26 13.90
C GLU A 363 5.32 -7.41 12.90
N MET A 364 5.38 -7.16 11.59
CA MET A 364 5.23 -8.22 10.57
C MET A 364 6.34 -9.27 10.64
N VAL A 365 7.59 -8.89 10.91
CA VAL A 365 8.68 -9.87 11.10
C VAL A 365 8.43 -10.75 12.31
N ASP A 366 8.01 -10.14 13.43
CA ASP A 366 7.70 -10.88 14.65
C ASP A 366 6.55 -11.88 14.42
N LEU A 367 5.53 -11.48 13.66
CA LEU A 367 4.39 -12.33 13.31
C LEU A 367 4.76 -13.46 12.35
N LEU A 368 5.60 -13.21 11.35
CA LEU A 368 6.13 -14.26 10.47
C LEU A 368 6.89 -15.32 11.26
N ALA A 369 7.79 -14.89 12.15
CA ALA A 369 8.55 -15.79 13.00
C ALA A 369 7.65 -16.60 13.94
N ARG A 370 6.64 -15.96 14.53
CA ARG A 370 5.63 -16.61 15.39
C ARG A 370 4.89 -17.72 14.64
N ASP A 371 4.48 -17.46 13.40
CA ASP A 371 3.69 -18.40 12.60
C ASP A 371 4.55 -19.39 11.78
N GLY A 372 5.88 -19.34 11.95
CA GLY A 372 6.81 -20.29 11.34
C GLY A 372 7.13 -20.04 9.86
N PHE A 373 6.82 -18.85 9.34
CA PHE A 373 7.13 -18.46 7.96
C PHE A 373 8.52 -17.83 7.85
N LYS A 374 9.29 -18.25 6.83
CA LYS A 374 10.64 -17.72 6.55
C LYS A 374 10.60 -16.45 5.70
N SER A 375 9.52 -16.26 4.93
CA SER A 375 9.33 -15.10 4.08
C SER A 375 7.86 -14.68 4.06
N ILE A 376 7.61 -13.41 3.75
CA ILE A 376 6.25 -12.89 3.60
C ILE A 376 5.48 -13.60 2.48
N ALA A 377 6.18 -14.05 1.44
CA ALA A 377 5.60 -14.82 0.34
C ALA A 377 4.96 -16.13 0.84
N GLU A 378 5.59 -16.80 1.81
CA GLU A 378 5.04 -18.01 2.42
C GLU A 378 3.77 -17.73 3.25
N ALA A 379 3.51 -16.50 3.67
CA ALA A 379 2.30 -16.15 4.42
C ALA A 379 1.12 -15.75 3.52
N VAL A 380 1.34 -15.47 2.23
CA VAL A 380 0.27 -15.05 1.30
C VAL A 380 -0.79 -16.14 1.21
N GLY A 381 -2.04 -15.77 1.52
CA GLY A 381 -3.19 -16.67 1.44
C GLY A 381 -3.16 -17.83 2.44
N ALA A 382 -2.33 -17.74 3.50
CA ALA A 382 -2.19 -18.83 4.46
C ALA A 382 -3.51 -19.25 5.12
N ASP A 383 -4.48 -18.34 5.26
CA ASP A 383 -5.80 -18.64 5.86
C ASP A 383 -6.67 -19.56 4.99
N HIS A 384 -6.30 -19.73 3.72
CA HIS A 384 -7.01 -20.56 2.74
C HIS A 384 -6.43 -21.98 2.63
N ARG A 385 -5.26 -22.22 3.22
CA ARG A 385 -4.58 -23.52 3.15
C ARG A 385 -5.30 -24.52 4.07
N GLY A 386 -5.84 -25.58 3.47
CA GLY A 386 -6.69 -26.57 4.17
C GLY A 386 -8.16 -26.55 3.72
N GLN A 387 -8.56 -25.58 2.89
CA GLN A 387 -9.92 -25.50 2.32
C GLN A 387 -10.02 -26.06 0.89
N GLY A 388 -8.97 -26.72 0.37
CA GLY A 388 -8.97 -27.38 -0.94
C GLY A 388 -8.85 -26.44 -2.16
N LEU A 389 -8.33 -25.23 -1.96
CA LEU A 389 -8.02 -24.25 -3.02
C LEU A 389 -6.73 -24.56 -3.78
#